data_AF-A0A8S9H8T8-F1
#
_entry.id   AF-A0A8S9H8T8-F1
#
_cell.length_a   1.000
_cell.length_b   1.000
_cell.length_c   1.000
_cell.angle_alpha   90.00
_cell.angle_beta   90.00
_cell.angle_gamma   90.00
#
_symmetry.space_group_name_H-M   'P 1'
#
loop_
_entity.id
_entity.type
_entity.pdbx_description
1 polymer ?
#
loop_
_entity_poly.entity_id
_entity_poly.type
_entity_poly.pdbx_seq_one_letter_code
_entity_poly.pdbx_strand_id
1 'polypeptide(L)'
;MRIKTNYKNIFSMYNPNNVRGDAKLFAKRVVDFFSELTLKVNKNTEVGSVVILYAEGKKKLGKNTLYAMVQCVELTIDCKSCLTWSIAKLFKNDDIKQGGRVLGSNCEVRYELYPFIRS
;
A
#
# COMPACT_ATOMS: atom_id res chain seq x y z
N MET A 1 -6.69 -13.42 -20.16
CA MET A 1 -6.42 -12.03 -20.61
C MET A 1 -5.59 -11.33 -19.54
N ARG A 2 -4.41 -10.81 -19.85
CA ARG A 2 -3.57 -10.05 -18.89
C ARG A 2 -3.83 -8.55 -19.08
N ILE A 3 -3.91 -7.78 -18.00
CA ILE A 3 -4.33 -6.37 -18.03
C ILE A 3 -3.15 -5.46 -17.65
N LYS A 4 -2.89 -4.43 -18.47
CA LYS A 4 -1.93 -3.34 -18.14
C LYS A 4 -2.50 -2.46 -17.02
N THR A 5 -1.63 -1.81 -16.26
CA THR A 5 -2.08 -0.93 -15.18
C THR A 5 -3.00 0.18 -15.72
N ASN A 6 -4.24 0.22 -15.23
CA ASN A 6 -5.20 1.25 -15.58
C ASN A 6 -5.19 2.36 -14.52
N TYR A 7 -4.65 3.50 -14.91
CA TYR A 7 -4.56 4.67 -14.03
C TYR A 7 -5.83 5.54 -14.01
N LYS A 8 -6.85 5.23 -14.82
CA LYS A 8 -8.09 6.02 -14.93
C LYS A 8 -9.12 5.69 -13.83
N ASN A 9 -9.15 4.45 -13.35
CA ASN A 9 -10.13 3.97 -12.36
C ASN A 9 -9.48 3.80 -10.98
N ILE A 10 -8.92 4.89 -10.47
CA ILE A 10 -8.21 4.91 -9.20
C ILE A 10 -8.83 5.95 -8.27
N PHE A 11 -9.16 5.52 -7.05
CA PHE A 11 -9.75 6.36 -6.02
C PHE A 11 -8.84 6.39 -4.78
N SER A 12 -8.52 7.60 -4.32
CA SER A 12 -7.78 7.82 -3.08
C SER A 12 -8.75 8.23 -1.98
N MET A 13 -8.62 7.61 -0.81
CA MET A 13 -9.38 7.98 0.39
C MET A 13 -8.42 8.16 1.55
N TYR A 14 -8.72 9.12 2.41
CA TYR A 14 -7.82 9.54 3.46
C TYR A 14 -8.53 9.62 4.80
N ASN A 15 -7.79 9.34 5.87
CA ASN A 15 -8.23 9.64 7.22
C ASN A 15 -8.46 11.17 7.35
N PRO A 16 -9.53 11.62 8.00
CA PRO A 16 -9.78 13.05 8.18
C PRO A 16 -8.68 13.75 9.00
N ASN A 17 -7.97 13.01 9.85
CA ASN A 17 -6.94 13.56 10.72
C ASN A 17 -5.56 13.62 10.05
N ASN A 18 -4.90 14.76 10.19
CA ASN A 18 -3.48 14.93 9.86
C ASN A 18 -2.59 14.28 10.93
N VAL A 19 -1.40 13.84 10.51
CA VAL A 19 -0.34 13.42 11.43
C VAL A 19 0.10 14.63 12.27
N ARG A 20 0.30 14.41 13.57
CA ARG A 20 0.88 15.41 14.47
C ARG A 20 2.38 15.15 14.63
N GLY A 21 3.19 16.20 14.68
CA GLY A 21 4.65 16.11 14.80
C GLY A 21 5.35 16.03 13.45
N ASP A 22 6.43 15.24 13.35
CA ASP A 22 7.24 15.13 12.13
C ASP A 22 6.53 14.30 11.04
N ALA A 23 5.72 14.99 10.25
CA ALA A 23 4.95 14.42 9.14
C ALA A 23 5.83 13.81 8.04
N LYS A 24 7.03 14.38 7.79
CA LYS A 24 7.94 13.88 6.75
C LYS A 24 8.58 12.56 7.19
N LEU A 25 9.05 12.48 8.43
CA LEU A 25 9.56 11.24 9.00
C LEU A 25 8.47 10.16 9.07
N PHE A 26 7.24 10.54 9.42
CA PHE A 26 6.11 9.63 9.39
C PHE A 26 5.89 9.07 7.99
N ALA A 27 5.76 9.93 6.97
CA ALA A 27 5.54 9.51 5.58
C ALA A 27 6.65 8.57 5.10
N LYS A 28 7.92 8.90 5.38
CA LYS A 28 9.05 8.04 5.06
C LYS A 28 8.90 6.64 5.66
N ARG A 29 8.58 6.54 6.95
CA ARG A 29 8.42 5.24 7.62
C ARG A 29 7.23 4.43 7.09
N VAL A 30 6.17 5.09 6.64
CA VAL A 30 5.04 4.42 5.97
C VAL A 30 5.46 3.89 4.60
N VAL A 31 6.19 4.69 3.79
CA VAL A 31 6.73 4.26 2.49
C VAL A 31 7.71 3.09 2.63
N ASP A 32 8.61 3.15 3.62
CA ASP A 32 9.55 2.06 3.91
C ASP A 32 8.78 0.77 4.24
N PHE A 33 7.73 0.86 5.07
CA PHE A 33 6.93 -0.29 5.43
C PHE A 33 6.14 -0.87 4.25
N PHE A 34 5.54 -0.03 3.40
CA PHE A 34 4.91 -0.49 2.16
C PHE A 34 5.91 -1.16 1.22
N SER A 35 7.16 -0.68 1.16
CA SER A 35 8.20 -1.25 0.32
C SER A 35 8.53 -2.69 0.79
N GLU A 36 8.62 -2.90 2.10
CA GLU A 36 8.78 -4.25 2.67
C GLU A 36 7.61 -5.18 2.34
N LEU A 37 6.36 -4.69 2.43
CA LEU A 37 5.19 -5.48 2.07
C LEU A 37 5.17 -5.80 0.56
N THR A 38 5.58 -4.85 -0.28
CA THR A 38 5.67 -5.03 -1.73
C THR A 38 6.71 -6.09 -2.13
N LEU A 39 7.78 -6.26 -1.34
CA LEU A 39 8.76 -7.32 -1.55
C LEU A 39 8.20 -8.72 -1.23
N LYS A 40 7.21 -8.84 -0.35
CA LYS A 40 6.55 -10.11 -0.03
C LYS A 40 5.58 -10.58 -1.11
N VAL A 41 5.13 -9.66 -1.97
CA VAL A 41 4.28 -9.98 -3.12
C VAL A 41 5.13 -10.65 -4.20
N ASN A 42 4.73 -11.86 -4.59
CA ASN A 42 5.42 -12.69 -5.58
C ASN A 42 4.44 -13.10 -6.68
N LYS A 43 4.75 -12.70 -7.91
CA LYS A 43 3.99 -13.09 -9.10
C LYS A 43 4.89 -13.80 -10.12
N ASN A 44 5.76 -14.69 -9.64
CA ASN A 44 6.54 -15.55 -10.49
C ASN A 44 5.61 -16.51 -11.25
N THR A 45 5.75 -16.53 -12.57
CA THR A 45 4.98 -17.42 -13.46
C THR A 45 5.71 -18.74 -13.73
N GLU A 46 6.78 -19.01 -12.99
CA GLU A 46 7.53 -20.27 -13.09
C GLU A 46 6.70 -21.42 -12.52
N VAL A 47 6.77 -22.58 -13.16
CA VAL A 47 6.04 -23.79 -12.76
C VAL A 47 6.48 -24.18 -11.33
N GLY A 48 5.53 -24.28 -10.41
CA GLY A 48 5.78 -24.57 -9.00
C GLY A 48 6.02 -23.35 -8.10
N SER A 49 6.04 -22.13 -8.65
CA SER A 49 6.09 -20.91 -7.84
C SER A 49 4.77 -20.65 -7.10
N VAL A 50 4.88 -20.30 -5.82
CA VAL A 50 3.72 -19.82 -5.03
C VAL A 50 3.42 -18.38 -5.43
N VAL A 51 2.20 -18.15 -5.93
CA VAL A 51 1.71 -16.81 -6.27
C VAL A 51 1.18 -16.15 -4.99
N ILE A 52 1.83 -15.06 -4.58
CA ILE A 52 1.47 -14.25 -3.42
C ILE A 52 1.05 -12.88 -3.91
N LEU A 53 -0.26 -12.59 -3.87
CA LEU A 53 -0.83 -11.32 -4.33
C LEU A 53 -1.18 -10.37 -3.19
N TYR A 54 -1.03 -10.80 -1.95
CA TYR A 54 -1.42 -10.04 -0.76
C TYR A 54 -0.32 -10.08 0.27
N ALA A 55 -0.05 -8.95 0.92
CA ALA A 55 0.81 -8.88 2.08
C ALA A 55 0.32 -7.81 3.04
N GLU A 56 0.36 -8.11 4.32
CA GLU A 56 -0.03 -7.18 5.39
C GLU A 56 0.93 -7.24 6.57
N GLY A 57 0.78 -6.28 7.48
CA GLY A 57 1.42 -6.34 8.77
C GLY A 57 1.18 -5.11 9.63
N LYS A 58 1.85 -5.11 10.78
CA LYS A 58 1.88 -3.99 11.70
C LYS A 58 3.29 -3.69 12.17
N LYS A 59 3.60 -2.40 12.40
CA LYS A 59 4.87 -1.93 12.95
C LYS A 59 4.65 -0.89 14.04
N LYS A 60 5.53 -0.89 15.03
CA LYS A 60 5.54 0.18 16.04
C LYS A 60 6.12 1.46 15.44
N LEU A 61 5.44 2.58 15.71
CA LEU A 61 5.78 3.90 15.24
C LEU A 61 5.70 4.90 16.39
N GLY A 62 6.75 4.89 17.24
CA GLY A 62 6.72 5.59 18.52
C GLY A 62 5.62 5.01 19.41
N LYS A 63 4.68 5.86 19.85
CA LYS A 63 3.53 5.45 20.68
C LYS A 63 2.42 4.77 19.87
N ASN A 64 2.39 5.00 18.55
CA ASN A 64 1.36 4.45 17.67
C ASN A 64 1.77 3.10 17.10
N THR A 65 0.79 2.36 16.58
CA THR A 65 1.03 1.18 15.76
C THR A 65 0.55 1.50 14.35
N LEU A 66 1.43 1.34 13.36
CA LEU A 66 1.11 1.46 11.95
C LEU A 66 0.64 0.11 11.44
N TYR A 67 -0.53 0.05 10.81
CA TYR A 67 -1.05 -1.11 10.09
C TYR A 67 -1.01 -0.81 8.61
N ALA A 68 -0.56 -1.76 7.80
CA ALA A 68 -0.53 -1.58 6.35
C ALA A 68 -0.79 -2.90 5.62
N MET A 69 -1.37 -2.80 4.42
CA MET A 69 -1.53 -3.91 3.49
C MET A 69 -1.33 -3.46 2.04
N VAL A 70 -0.92 -4.42 1.21
CA VAL A 70 -0.83 -4.30 -0.24
C VAL A 70 -1.54 -5.49 -0.88
N GLN A 71 -2.26 -5.25 -1.96
CA GLN A 71 -2.96 -6.28 -2.69
C GLN A 71 -2.83 -6.05 -4.20
N CYS A 72 -2.57 -7.12 -4.94
CA CYS A 72 -2.62 -7.15 -6.39
C CYS A 72 -3.78 -7.98 -6.89
N VAL A 73 -4.35 -7.57 -8.02
CA VAL A 73 -5.31 -8.38 -8.76
C VAL A 73 -4.55 -9.38 -9.64
N GLU A 74 -5.00 -10.63 -9.66
CA GLU A 74 -4.34 -11.74 -10.36
C GLU A 74 -4.09 -11.47 -11.85
N LEU A 75 -4.92 -10.65 -12.50
CA LEU A 75 -4.78 -10.33 -13.93
C LEU A 75 -3.78 -9.20 -14.24
N THR A 76 -3.28 -8.47 -13.23
CA THR A 76 -2.40 -7.32 -13.39
C THR A 76 -0.98 -7.73 -13.78
N ILE A 77 -0.50 -7.37 -14.97
CA ILE A 77 0.87 -7.73 -15.41
C ILE A 77 1.92 -7.13 -14.47
N ASP A 78 1.89 -5.80 -14.30
CA ASP A 78 2.93 -5.05 -13.59
C ASP A 78 2.48 -4.70 -12.16
N CYS A 79 2.23 -5.74 -11.37
CA CYS A 79 1.72 -5.60 -9.99
C CYS A 79 2.60 -4.68 -9.12
N LYS A 80 3.92 -4.89 -9.10
CA LYS A 80 4.85 -4.05 -8.33
C LYS A 80 4.82 -2.58 -8.78
N SER A 81 4.77 -2.32 -10.08
CA SER A 81 4.66 -0.96 -10.62
C SER A 81 3.36 -0.28 -10.21
N CYS A 82 2.24 -1.03 -10.20
CA CYS A 82 0.96 -0.51 -9.70
C CYS A 82 1.04 -0.14 -8.21
N LEU A 83 1.62 -1.01 -7.38
CA LEU A 83 1.79 -0.77 -5.95
C LEU A 83 2.67 0.47 -5.70
N THR A 84 3.84 0.56 -6.33
CA THR A 84 4.74 1.72 -6.19
C THR A 84 4.05 3.02 -6.57
N TRP A 85 3.33 3.04 -7.69
CA TRP A 85 2.59 4.24 -8.12
C TRP A 85 1.49 4.62 -7.11
N SER A 86 0.77 3.62 -6.58
CA SER A 86 -0.31 3.84 -5.62
C SER A 86 0.21 4.36 -4.27
N ILE A 87 1.37 3.87 -3.83
CA ILE A 87 2.06 4.37 -2.64
C ILE A 87 2.47 5.83 -2.85
N ALA A 88 3.08 6.18 -3.99
CA ALA A 88 3.46 7.56 -4.29
C ALA A 88 2.24 8.50 -4.33
N LYS A 89 1.10 8.01 -4.83
CA LYS A 89 -0.15 8.76 -4.88
C LYS A 89 -0.66 9.16 -3.50
N LEU A 90 -0.46 8.33 -2.46
CA LEU A 90 -0.86 8.64 -1.09
C LEU A 90 -0.15 9.89 -0.53
N PHE A 91 1.09 10.13 -0.93
CA PHE A 91 1.95 11.18 -0.36
C PHE A 91 2.22 12.34 -1.33
N LYS A 92 1.37 12.51 -2.35
CA LYS A 92 1.55 13.57 -3.37
C LYS A 92 1.38 14.99 -2.81
N ASN A 93 0.60 15.14 -1.74
CA ASN A 93 0.30 16.44 -1.13
C ASN A 93 1.05 16.59 0.20
N ASP A 94 1.27 17.83 0.64
CA ASP A 94 1.97 18.13 1.90
C ASP A 94 1.15 17.77 3.16
N ASP A 95 -0.16 17.52 3.00
CA ASP A 95 -1.06 17.07 4.07
C ASP A 95 -0.92 15.56 4.35
N ILE A 96 0.07 15.19 5.15
CA ILE A 96 0.29 13.79 5.55
C ILE A 96 -0.81 13.35 6.53
N LYS A 97 -1.63 12.39 6.09
CA LYS A 97 -2.79 11.87 6.83
C LYS A 97 -2.38 10.70 7.72
N GLN A 98 -3.09 10.51 8.84
CA GLN A 98 -2.86 9.37 9.74
C GLN A 98 -3.19 8.03 9.09
N GLY A 99 -3.97 8.05 8.02
CA GLY A 99 -4.28 6.88 7.21
C GLY A 99 -4.65 7.28 5.80
N GLY A 100 -4.51 6.33 4.89
CA GLY A 100 -4.81 6.52 3.50
C GLY A 100 -4.90 5.19 2.77
N ARG A 101 -5.75 5.16 1.75
CA ARG A 101 -5.87 4.04 0.82
C ARG A 101 -5.99 4.51 -0.62
N VAL A 102 -5.44 3.71 -1.52
CA VAL A 102 -5.65 3.85 -2.96
C VAL A 102 -6.29 2.56 -3.44
N LEU A 103 -7.51 2.69 -3.96
CA LEU A 103 -8.30 1.63 -4.56
C LEU A 103 -8.19 1.74 -6.07
N GLY A 104 -7.65 0.72 -6.73
CA GLY A 104 -7.58 0.66 -8.18
C GLY A 104 -8.03 -0.70 -8.71
N SER A 105 -8.35 -0.77 -10.00
CA SER A 105 -8.73 -2.02 -10.67
C SER A 105 -7.59 -3.05 -10.76
N ASN A 106 -6.36 -2.65 -10.46
CA ASN A 106 -5.16 -3.47 -10.63
C ASN A 106 -4.46 -3.83 -9.32
N CYS A 107 -4.50 -2.93 -8.34
CA CYS A 107 -3.91 -3.09 -7.03
C CYS A 107 -4.58 -2.17 -6.02
N GLU A 108 -4.42 -2.50 -4.74
CA GLU A 108 -4.86 -1.69 -3.60
C GLU A 108 -3.70 -1.55 -2.61
N VAL A 109 -3.61 -0.38 -1.99
CA VAL A 109 -2.76 -0.16 -0.81
C VAL A 109 -3.55 0.55 0.26
N ARG A 110 -3.33 0.20 1.53
CA ARG A 110 -3.97 0.87 2.67
C ARG A 110 -3.03 0.91 3.87
N TYR A 111 -2.98 2.04 4.55
CA TYR A 111 -2.38 2.18 5.86
C TYR A 111 -3.28 2.95 6.82
N GLU A 112 -3.21 2.61 8.10
CA GLU A 112 -3.95 3.27 9.18
C GLU A 112 -3.18 3.17 10.50
N LEU A 113 -3.49 4.04 11.46
CA LEU A 113 -3.03 3.94 12.84
C LEU A 113 -3.98 3.17 13.77
N TYR A 114 -5.11 2.71 13.25
CA TYR A 114 -6.05 1.81 13.93
C TYR A 114 -6.01 0.43 13.25
N PRO A 115 -6.32 -0.65 14.00
CA PRO A 115 -6.33 -1.99 13.43
C PRO A 115 -7.45 -2.16 12.40
N PHE A 116 -7.11 -2.65 11.22
CA PHE A 116 -8.08 -3.04 10.17
C PHE A 116 -7.80 -4.41 9.54
N ILE A 117 -6.63 -4.99 9.82
CA ILE A 117 -6.26 -6.35 9.45
C ILE A 117 -6.63 -7.29 10.60
N ARG A 118 -7.12 -8.49 10.28
CA ARG A 118 -7.46 -9.49 11.30
C ARG A 118 -6.16 -10.16 11.77
N SER A 119 -6.06 -10.38 13.08
CA SER A 119 -4.87 -10.94 13.71
C SER A 119 -4.91 -12.46 13.76
#